data_AF-A0A6H9RJ04-F1
#
_entry.id   AF-A0A6H9RJ04-F1
#
_cell.length_a   1.000
_cell.length_b   1.000
_cell.length_c   1.000
_cell.angle_alpha   90.00
_cell.angle_beta   90.00
_cell.angle_gamma   90.00
#
_symmetry.space_group_name_H-M   'P 1'
#
loop_
_entity.id
_entity.type
_entity.pdbx_description
1 polymer ?
#
loop_
_entity_poly.entity_id
_entity_poly.type
_entity_poly.pdbx_seq_one_letter_code
_entity_poly.pdbx_strand_id
1 'polypeptide(L)'
;HSAEELSLAQQMDVDFVTLSPVQPTQTHPDAQPLGWAEAARLIEGFNRPVYLLGGVGPGERQKAWEAGAQGVAGIRAFWPEA
;
A
#
# COMPACT_ATOMS: atom_id res chain seq x y z
N HIS A 1 -2.74 5.13 -5.72
CA HIS A 1 -2.69 4.26 -6.92
C HIS A 1 -4.09 3.84 -7.30
N SER A 2 -4.36 3.61 -8.59
CA SER A 2 -5.68 3.18 -9.07
C SER A 2 -5.66 1.73 -9.58
N ALA A 3 -6.84 1.20 -9.92
CA ALA A 3 -6.97 -0.15 -10.49
C ALA A 3 -6.24 -0.26 -11.85
N GLU A 4 -6.22 0.81 -12.64
CA GLU A 4 -5.53 0.87 -13.93
C GLU A 4 -4.01 0.72 -13.78
N GLU A 5 -3.42 1.36 -12.76
CA GLU A 5 -1.99 1.24 -12.47
C GLU A 5 -1.61 -0.19 -12.05
N LEU A 6 -2.48 -0.87 -11.30
CA LEU A 6 -2.26 -2.27 -10.93
C LEU A 6 -2.37 -3.21 -12.14
N SER A 7 -3.32 -2.96 -13.04
CA SER A 7 -3.44 -3.74 -14.27
C SER A 7 -2.21 -3.59 -15.17
N LEU A 8 -1.66 -2.37 -15.28
CA LEU A 8 -0.40 -2.13 -15.99
C LEU A 8 0.77 -2.88 -15.32
N ALA A 9 0.86 -2.86 -13.99
CA ALA A 9 1.89 -3.58 -13.27
C ALA A 9 1.85 -5.09 -13.50
N GLN A 10 0.65 -5.68 -13.62
CA GLN A 10 0.51 -7.10 -14.01
C GLN A 10 1.04 -7.38 -15.41
N GLN A 11 0.81 -6.49 -16.37
CA GLN A 11 1.32 -6.63 -17.74
C GLN A 11 2.84 -6.53 -17.81
N MET A 12 3.45 -5.80 -16.87
CA MET A 12 4.89 -5.62 -16.77
C MET A 12 5.61 -6.77 -16.05
N ASP A 13 4.88 -7.82 -15.63
CA ASP A 13 5.41 -9.00 -14.92
C ASP A 13 6.26 -8.66 -13.69
N VAL A 14 5.83 -7.65 -12.92
CA VAL A 14 6.57 -7.22 -11.73
C VAL A 14 6.54 -8.28 -10.63
N ASP A 15 7.61 -8.35 -9.85
CA ASP A 15 7.72 -9.26 -8.72
C ASP A 15 6.80 -8.88 -7.55
N PHE A 16 6.59 -7.58 -7.33
CA PHE A 16 5.71 -7.03 -6.29
C PHE A 16 5.37 -5.56 -6.58
N VAL A 17 4.40 -5.01 -5.82
CA VAL A 17 4.07 -3.57 -5.87
C VAL A 17 3.93 -2.97 -4.47
N THR A 18 4.08 -1.65 -4.39
CA THR A 18 3.63 -0.87 -3.25
C THR A 18 2.28 -0.22 -3.53
N LEU A 19 1.32 -0.30 -2.61
CA LEU A 19 -0.01 0.30 -2.74
C LEU A 19 -0.15 1.50 -1.78
N SER A 20 -0.39 2.71 -2.30
CA SER A 20 -0.25 3.97 -1.56
C SER A 20 -1.02 5.16 -2.18
N PRO A 21 -1.27 6.24 -1.41
CA PRO A 21 -1.22 6.26 0.06
C PRO A 21 -2.46 5.56 0.65
N VAL A 22 -2.27 4.71 1.65
CA VAL A 22 -3.39 4.02 2.32
C VAL A 22 -4.11 4.93 3.31
N GLN A 23 -3.37 5.75 4.04
CA GLN A 23 -3.86 6.74 4.99
C GLN A 23 -3.24 8.12 4.67
N PRO A 24 -3.75 9.24 5.25
CA PRO A 24 -3.12 10.54 5.10
C PRO A 24 -1.64 10.50 5.51
N THR A 25 -0.79 11.20 4.77
CA THR A 25 0.66 11.22 5.00
C THR A 25 1.20 12.63 4.88
N GLN A 26 2.22 12.96 5.67
CA GLN A 26 2.91 14.25 5.56
C GLN A 26 3.79 14.36 4.31
N THR A 27 4.17 13.24 3.68
CA THR A 27 4.99 13.27 2.45
C THR A 27 4.19 13.78 1.26
N HIS A 28 2.91 13.43 1.20
CA HIS A 28 1.98 13.86 0.16
C HIS A 28 0.66 14.27 0.81
N PRO A 29 0.58 15.50 1.38
CA PRO A 29 -0.59 15.94 2.14
C PRO A 29 -1.82 16.17 1.26
N ASP A 30 -1.62 16.49 -0.02
CA ASP A 30 -2.72 16.76 -0.97
C ASP A 30 -3.25 15.49 -1.65
N ALA A 31 -2.59 14.33 -1.44
CA ALA A 31 -3.04 13.08 -2.01
C ALA A 31 -4.24 12.54 -1.24
N GLN A 32 -5.32 12.20 -1.96
CA GLN A 32 -6.44 11.49 -1.36
C GLN A 32 -6.01 10.05 -1.02
N PRO A 33 -6.13 9.63 0.25
CA PRO A 33 -5.82 8.26 0.64
C PRO A 33 -6.84 7.29 0.05
N LEU A 34 -6.37 6.09 -0.30
CA LEU A 34 -7.23 4.99 -0.75
C LEU A 34 -8.18 4.55 0.36
N GLY A 35 -7.69 4.52 1.59
CA GLY A 35 -8.35 3.85 2.69
C GLY A 35 -8.23 2.33 2.61
N TRP A 36 -8.54 1.68 3.73
CA TRP A 36 -8.35 0.24 3.90
C TRP A 36 -9.29 -0.61 3.05
N ALA A 37 -10.55 -0.19 2.90
CA ALA A 37 -11.53 -0.94 2.14
C ALA A 37 -11.18 -0.99 0.64
N GLU A 38 -10.81 0.16 0.06
CA GLU A 38 -10.40 0.22 -1.34
C GLU A 38 -9.07 -0.49 -1.56
N ALA A 39 -8.12 -0.38 -0.62
CA ALA A 39 -6.87 -1.13 -0.70
C ALA A 39 -7.12 -2.64 -0.76
N ALA A 40 -8.00 -3.18 0.10
CA ALA A 40 -8.36 -4.60 0.07
C ALA A 40 -9.01 -5.01 -1.26
N ARG A 41 -9.96 -4.21 -1.76
CA ARG A 41 -10.64 -4.45 -3.05
C ARG A 41 -9.65 -4.51 -4.23
N LEU A 42 -8.64 -3.63 -4.21
CA LEU A 42 -7.60 -3.62 -5.23
C LEU A 42 -6.66 -4.82 -5.13
N ILE A 43 -6.32 -5.26 -3.92
CA ILE A 43 -5.47 -6.43 -3.68
C ILE A 43 -6.17 -7.72 -4.13
N GLU A 44 -7.48 -7.86 -3.90
CA GLU A 44 -8.24 -9.04 -4.35
C GLU A 44 -8.12 -9.30 -5.87
N GLY A 45 -7.97 -8.23 -6.67
CA GLY A 45 -7.78 -8.31 -8.12
C GLY A 45 -6.32 -8.51 -8.57
N PHE A 46 -5.37 -8.54 -7.64
CA PHE A 46 -3.94 -8.53 -7.94
C PHE A 46 -3.22 -9.74 -7.34
N ASN A 47 -2.60 -10.54 -8.21
CA ASN A 47 -2.03 -11.85 -7.86
C ASN A 47 -0.52 -11.83 -7.57
N ARG A 48 0.08 -10.67 -7.35
CA ARG A 48 1.49 -10.54 -6.92
C ARG A 48 1.54 -9.92 -5.52
N PRO A 49 2.66 -10.07 -4.79
CA PRO A 49 2.81 -9.46 -3.48
C PRO A 49 2.56 -7.95 -3.46
N VAL A 50 1.83 -7.50 -2.45
CA VAL A 50 1.53 -6.07 -2.22
C VAL A 50 2.07 -5.65 -0.86
N TYR A 51 2.77 -4.52 -0.83
CA TYR A 51 3.16 -3.84 0.42
C TYR A 51 2.44 -2.49 0.53
N LEU A 52 1.68 -2.31 1.60
CA LEU A 52 0.91 -1.09 1.84
C LEU A 52 1.84 0.04 2.30
N LEU A 53 1.72 1.21 1.69
CA LEU A 53 2.56 2.38 1.94
C LEU A 53 1.70 3.63 2.10
N GLY A 54 2.21 4.59 2.88
CA GLY A 54 1.59 5.89 3.07
C GLY A 54 0.66 5.92 4.27
N GLY A 55 1.14 6.55 5.34
CA GLY A 55 0.40 6.72 6.59
C GLY A 55 0.21 5.42 7.37
N VAL A 56 1.02 4.40 7.10
CA VAL A 56 1.03 3.10 7.79
C VAL A 56 2.41 2.81 8.36
N GLY A 57 2.48 1.94 9.37
CA GLY A 57 3.72 1.53 10.02
C GLY A 57 3.65 0.10 10.59
N PRO A 58 4.62 -0.29 11.41
CA PRO A 58 4.69 -1.63 12.01
C PRO A 58 3.44 -2.04 12.81
N GLY A 59 2.68 -1.07 13.33
CA GLY A 59 1.44 -1.29 14.08
C GLY A 59 0.29 -1.81 13.23
N GLU A 60 0.29 -1.50 11.93
CA GLU A 60 -0.76 -1.87 10.99
C GLU A 60 -0.49 -3.21 10.27
N ARG A 61 0.58 -3.94 10.62
CA ARG A 61 0.93 -5.22 9.96
C ARG A 61 -0.23 -6.22 9.95
N GLN A 62 -0.88 -6.40 11.08
CA GLN A 62 -2.03 -7.32 11.20
C GLN A 62 -3.15 -6.92 10.23
N LYS A 63 -3.45 -5.63 10.17
CA LYS A 63 -4.47 -5.08 9.27
C LYS A 63 -4.09 -5.19 7.80
N ALA A 64 -2.80 -5.08 7.48
CA ALA A 64 -2.29 -5.31 6.13
C ALA A 64 -2.51 -6.76 5.68
N TRP A 65 -2.25 -7.73 6.56
CA TRP A 65 -2.54 -9.14 6.25
C TRP A 65 -4.03 -9.42 6.07
N GLU A 66 -4.87 -8.83 6.92
CA GLU A 66 -6.34 -8.92 6.80
C GLU A 66 -6.85 -8.30 5.48
N ALA A 67 -6.16 -7.29 4.96
CA ALA A 67 -6.44 -6.69 3.65
C ALA A 67 -5.84 -7.46 2.46
N GLY A 68 -5.13 -8.58 2.69
CA GLY A 68 -4.51 -9.42 1.67
C GLY A 68 -3.08 -9.01 1.26
N ALA A 69 -2.50 -7.97 1.88
CA ALA A 69 -1.13 -7.54 1.60
C ALA A 69 -0.10 -8.42 2.33
N GLN A 70 1.14 -8.46 1.84
CA GLN A 70 2.25 -9.15 2.51
C GLN A 70 2.80 -8.37 3.71
N GLY A 71 2.57 -7.05 3.74
CA GLY A 71 2.95 -6.22 4.87
C GLY A 71 2.82 -4.73 4.58
N VAL A 72 3.55 -3.94 5.36
CA VAL A 72 3.62 -2.49 5.24
C VAL A 72 5.03 -2.04 4.89
N ALA A 73 5.14 -0.96 4.13
CA ALA A 73 6.36 -0.25 3.84
C ALA A 73 6.24 1.20 4.34
N GLY A 74 7.36 1.81 4.68
CA GLY A 74 7.37 3.19 5.15
C GLY A 74 8.76 3.73 5.37
N ILE A 75 8.85 5.06 5.43
CA ILE A 75 10.09 5.78 5.74
C ILE A 75 10.09 6.11 7.23
N ARG A 76 9.41 7.19 7.63
CA ARG A 76 9.41 7.71 9.01
C ARG A 76 8.86 6.75 10.07
N ALA A 77 7.95 5.85 9.69
CA ALA A 77 7.38 4.86 10.61
C ALA A 77 8.39 3.74 11.00
N PHE A 78 9.43 3.53 10.19
CA PHE A 78 10.46 2.52 10.41
C PHE A 78 11.83 3.14 10.74
N TRP A 79 12.08 4.35 10.25
CA TRP A 79 13.20 5.19 10.59
C TRP A 79 12.69 6.55 11.10
N PRO A 80 12.12 6.60 12.32
CA PRO A 80 12.01 7.87 13.01
C PRO A 80 13.43 8.43 13.11
N GLU A 81 13.65 9.68 12.73
CA GLU A 81 14.98 10.31 12.68
C GLU A 81 15.81 9.98 13.93
N ALA A 82 17.11 9.72 13.73
CA ALA A 82 18.11 9.73 14.78
C ALA A 82 18.24 11.13 15.39
#